data_AF-A0A7S3SWF0-F1
#
_entry.id   AF-A0A7S3SWF0-F1
#
_cell.length_a   1.000
_cell.length_b   1.000
_cell.length_c   1.000
_cell.angle_alpha   90.00
_cell.angle_beta   90.00
_cell.angle_gamma   90.00
#
_symmetry.space_group_name_H-M   'P 1'
#
loop_
_entity.id
_entity.type
_entity.pdbx_description
1 polymer ?
#
loop_
_entity_poly.entity_id
_entity_poly.type
_entity_poly.pdbx_seq_one_letter_code
_entity_poly.pdbx_strand_id
1 'polypeptide(L)'
;VMARLLTAAHEPTGYNCEVRLPPGSVPGRPCADAEVWGYTAPAMDVFAIGVAIFILVWKVPPWKNALLSDAAWQYALGDAGADGDARAPELLVRAYGLEPLEEPAMDLIGRMVRLDPATRPSTRECLESP
;
A
#
# COMPACT_ATOMS: atom_id res chain seq x y z
N VAL A 1 -12.49 -6.60 -15.16
CA VAL A 1 -11.79 -5.31 -15.37
C VAL A 1 -11.64 -4.68 -13.99
N MET A 2 -10.42 -4.60 -13.47
CA MET A 2 -10.18 -3.83 -12.25
C MET A 2 -10.33 -2.35 -12.59
N ALA A 3 -11.21 -1.66 -11.89
CA ALA A 3 -11.45 -0.24 -12.11
C ALA A 3 -11.22 0.48 -10.79
N ARG A 4 -10.26 1.40 -10.79
CA ARG A 4 -9.98 2.29 -9.66
C ARG A 4 -10.90 3.49 -9.77
N LEU A 5 -11.52 3.88 -8.66
CA LEU A 5 -12.28 5.13 -8.53
C LEU A 5 -11.29 6.31 -8.60
N LEU A 6 -10.89 6.69 -9.81
CA LEU A 6 -10.27 7.98 -10.08
C LEU A 6 -11.36 8.93 -10.53
N THR A 7 -12.04 9.58 -9.58
CA THR A 7 -12.94 10.69 -9.88
C THR A 7 -12.12 11.90 -10.32
N ALA A 8 -12.27 12.29 -11.59
CA ALA A 8 -11.71 13.54 -12.11
C ALA A 8 -12.43 14.74 -11.47
N ALA A 9 -11.65 15.76 -11.10
CA ALA A 9 -12.03 17.10 -10.61
C ALA A 9 -12.19 17.34 -9.08
N HIS A 10 -11.79 16.40 -8.22
CA HIS A 10 -11.61 16.68 -6.78
C HIS A 10 -10.24 16.19 -6.34
N GLU A 11 -9.60 16.88 -5.38
CA GLU A 11 -8.46 16.31 -4.68
C GLU A 11 -8.85 14.89 -4.23
N PRO A 12 -8.03 13.86 -4.50
CA PRO A 12 -8.42 12.49 -4.24
C PRO A 12 -8.51 12.27 -2.72
N THR A 13 -9.70 12.46 -2.16
CA THR A 13 -10.04 12.15 -0.76
C THR A 13 -10.40 10.68 -0.56
N GLY A 14 -10.16 9.84 -1.57
CA GLY A 14 -10.56 8.44 -1.60
C GLY A 14 -9.61 7.52 -0.84
N TYR A 15 -10.16 6.42 -0.34
CA TYR A 15 -9.40 5.28 0.16
C TYR A 15 -8.97 4.38 -1.01
N ASN A 16 -7.76 3.81 -0.95
CA ASN A 16 -7.30 2.81 -1.92
C ASN A 16 -7.95 1.44 -1.67
N CYS A 17 -9.28 1.38 -1.66
CA CYS A 17 -10.02 0.14 -1.60
C CYS A 17 -10.19 -0.44 -3.00
N GLU A 18 -9.83 -1.71 -3.17
CA GLU A 18 -10.18 -2.44 -4.37
C GLU A 18 -11.67 -2.76 -4.37
N VAL A 19 -12.33 -2.53 -5.50
CA VAL A 19 -13.74 -2.85 -5.70
C VAL A 19 -13.94 -3.57 -7.01
N ARG A 20 -14.89 -4.50 -7.04
CA ARG A 20 -15.37 -5.15 -8.24
C ARG A 20 -16.61 -4.39 -8.73
N LEU A 21 -16.48 -3.78 -9.90
CA LEU A 21 -17.61 -3.08 -10.52
C LEU A 21 -18.55 -4.08 -11.23
N PRO A 22 -19.87 -3.86 -11.19
CA PRO A 22 -20.82 -4.67 -11.93
C PRO A 22 -20.63 -4.49 -13.45
N PRO A 23 -20.99 -5.49 -14.26
CA PRO A 23 -20.96 -5.37 -15.72
C PRO A 23 -21.75 -4.15 -16.21
N GLY A 24 -21.18 -3.38 -17.15
CA GLY A 24 -21.83 -2.19 -17.70
C GLY A 24 -21.59 -0.89 -16.92
N SER A 25 -20.72 -0.91 -15.90
CA SER A 25 -20.30 0.30 -15.19
C SER A 25 -19.63 1.32 -16.14
N VAL A 26 -19.97 2.61 -15.97
CA VAL A 26 -19.48 3.71 -16.82
C VAL A 26 -18.59 4.65 -16.00
N PRO A 27 -17.36 4.95 -16.44
CA PRO A 27 -16.49 5.91 -15.76
C PRO A 27 -17.15 7.28 -15.53
N GLY A 28 -16.90 7.89 -14.38
CA GLY A 28 -17.44 9.20 -14.01
C GLY A 28 -18.91 9.20 -13.58
N ARG A 29 -19.59 8.05 -13.57
CA ARG A 29 -20.95 7.92 -13.01
C ARG A 29 -20.92 7.22 -11.65
N PRO A 30 -21.79 7.60 -10.70
CA PRO A 30 -21.97 6.85 -9.47
C PRO A 30 -22.34 5.39 -9.76
N CYS A 31 -21.70 4.45 -9.06
CA CYS A 31 -21.97 3.02 -9.14
C CYS A 31 -22.53 2.55 -7.79
N ALA A 32 -23.82 2.19 -7.76
CA ALA A 32 -24.50 1.79 -6.52
C ALA A 32 -24.09 0.37 -6.06
N ASP A 33 -23.77 -0.51 -7.01
CA ASP A 33 -23.61 -1.94 -6.76
C ASP A 33 -22.14 -2.40 -6.88
N ALA A 34 -21.19 -1.56 -6.47
CA ALA A 34 -19.78 -1.95 -6.38
C ALA A 34 -19.55 -2.85 -5.16
N GLU A 35 -18.95 -4.02 -5.35
CA GLU A 35 -18.59 -4.92 -4.26
C GLU A 35 -17.15 -4.66 -3.82
N VAL A 36 -16.88 -4.70 -2.50
CA VAL A 36 -15.50 -4.69 -2.02
C VAL A 36 -14.79 -5.93 -2.56
N TRP A 37 -13.61 -5.72 -3.12
CA TRP A 37 -12.77 -6.77 -3.70
C TRP A 37 -11.36 -6.65 -3.13
N GLY A 38 -10.54 -7.69 -3.22
CA GLY A 38 -9.13 -7.62 -2.80
C GLY A 38 -8.88 -7.55 -1.28
N TYR A 39 -9.90 -7.31 -0.45
CA TYR A 39 -9.76 -7.40 1.01
C TYR A 39 -9.71 -8.86 1.46
N THR A 40 -8.51 -9.44 1.48
CA THR A 40 -8.26 -10.69 2.20
C THR A 40 -7.62 -10.36 3.54
N ALA A 41 -8.22 -10.84 4.64
CA ALA A 41 -7.71 -10.57 5.98
C ALA A 41 -6.21 -10.91 6.12
N PRO A 42 -5.70 -12.05 5.60
CA PRO A 42 -4.28 -12.39 5.73
C PRO A 42 -3.32 -11.38 5.09
N ALA A 43 -3.58 -10.91 3.87
CA ALA A 43 -2.70 -9.96 3.19
C ALA A 43 -2.74 -8.58 3.85
N MET A 44 -3.88 -8.21 4.43
CA MET A 44 -4.04 -6.96 5.18
C MET A 44 -3.30 -7.01 6.53
N ASP A 45 -3.34 -8.15 7.21
CA ASP A 45 -2.58 -8.35 8.45
C ASP A 45 -1.07 -8.26 8.19
N VAL A 46 -0.57 -8.86 7.09
CA VAL A 46 0.85 -8.74 6.69
C VAL A 46 1.24 -7.28 6.46
N PHE A 47 0.41 -6.50 5.76
CA PHE A 47 0.65 -5.07 5.55
C PHE A 47 0.70 -4.30 6.87
N ALA A 48 -0.28 -4.52 7.75
CA ALA A 48 -0.33 -3.88 9.05
C ALA A 48 0.89 -4.21 9.92
N ILE A 49 1.35 -5.46 9.89
CA ILE A 49 2.57 -5.89 10.59
C ILE A 49 3.80 -5.20 9.99
N GLY A 50 3.91 -5.11 8.66
CA GLY A 50 5.02 -4.40 8.01
C GLY A 50 5.10 -2.93 8.44
N VAL A 51 3.96 -2.23 8.51
CA VAL A 51 3.86 -0.87 9.04
C VAL A 51 4.23 -0.80 10.53
N ALA A 52 3.78 -1.78 11.33
CA ALA A 52 4.11 -1.85 12.75
C ALA A 52 5.61 -2.07 12.98
N ILE A 53 6.25 -2.96 12.21
CA ILE A 53 7.70 -3.17 12.24
C ILE A 53 8.42 -1.86 11.92
N PHE A 54 8.00 -1.14 10.89
CA PHE A 54 8.57 0.16 10.53
C PHE A 54 8.53 1.14 11.72
N ILE A 55 7.37 1.29 12.35
CA ILE A 55 7.20 2.17 13.52
C ILE A 55 8.07 1.71 14.69
N LEU A 56 8.16 0.40 14.93
CA LEU A 56 8.95 -0.14 16.05
C LEU A 56 10.45 0.07 15.85
N VAL A 57 10.95 -0.03 14.62
CA VAL A 57 12.37 0.15 14.29
C VAL A 57 12.77 1.62 14.33
N TRP A 58 12.05 2.47 13.58
CA TRP A 58 12.46 3.87 13.36
C TRP A 58 11.75 4.88 14.25
N LYS A 59 10.79 4.45 15.07
CA LYS A 59 10.00 5.28 16.00
C LYS A 59 9.24 6.42 15.31
N VAL A 60 9.00 6.28 14.01
CA VAL A 60 8.22 7.21 13.19
C VAL A 60 7.26 6.42 12.30
N PRO A 61 6.07 6.96 12.00
CA PRO A 61 5.17 6.33 11.04
C PRO A 61 5.71 6.50 9.61
N PRO A 62 5.51 5.51 8.71
CA PRO A 62 5.93 5.66 7.32
C PRO A 62 5.13 6.75 6.58
N TRP A 63 3.87 6.93 6.96
CA TRP A 63 2.97 8.01 6.53
C TRP A 63 1.94 8.27 7.64
N LYS A 64 1.28 9.42 7.62
CA LYS A 64 0.25 9.74 8.63
C LYS A 64 -1.06 9.02 8.32
N ASN A 65 -1.46 8.98 7.05
CA ASN A 65 -2.62 8.25 6.56
C ASN A 65 -2.30 7.60 5.21
N ALA A 66 -2.82 6.40 4.96
CA ALA A 66 -2.72 5.74 3.65
C ALA A 66 -3.74 6.32 2.66
N LEU A 67 -3.70 7.64 2.48
CA LEU A 67 -4.62 8.42 1.65
C LEU A 67 -3.84 9.08 0.53
N LEU A 68 -4.47 9.22 -0.64
CA LEU A 68 -3.84 9.91 -1.77
C LEU A 68 -3.54 11.39 -1.50
N SER A 69 -4.11 11.99 -0.46
CA SER A 69 -3.77 13.34 0.00
C SER A 69 -2.53 13.42 0.91
N ASP A 70 -2.00 12.29 1.38
CA ASP A 70 -0.82 12.25 2.24
C ASP A 70 0.45 12.23 1.37
N ALA A 71 1.31 13.24 1.53
CA ALA A 71 2.51 13.39 0.73
C ALA A 71 3.53 12.26 0.96
N ALA A 72 3.64 11.74 2.19
CA ALA A 72 4.54 10.61 2.47
C ALA A 72 3.98 9.31 1.88
N TRP A 73 2.65 9.13 1.90
CA TRP A 73 2.00 8.04 1.18
C TRP A 73 2.23 8.16 -0.33
N GLN A 74 2.00 9.32 -0.95
CA GLN A 74 2.27 9.53 -2.37
C GLN A 74 3.74 9.29 -2.73
N TYR A 75 4.66 9.75 -1.88
CA TYR A 75 6.08 9.48 -2.06
C TYR A 75 6.39 7.98 -2.06
N ALA A 76 5.75 7.22 -1.16
CA ALA A 76 5.85 5.77 -1.10
C ALA A 76 5.23 5.05 -2.32
N LEU A 77 4.20 5.62 -2.94
CA LEU A 77 3.66 5.11 -4.20
C LEU A 77 4.68 5.24 -5.35
N GLY A 78 5.50 6.30 -5.30
CA GLY A 78 6.47 6.64 -6.35
C GLY A 78 5.83 6.78 -7.73
N ASP A 79 6.65 6.71 -8.79
CA ASP A 79 6.19 6.66 -10.18
C ASP A 79 5.57 5.30 -10.55
N ALA A 80 5.81 4.26 -9.73
CA ALA A 80 5.25 2.92 -9.89
C ALA A 80 3.73 2.87 -9.70
N GLY A 81 3.15 3.90 -9.07
CA GLY A 81 1.71 4.08 -8.96
C GLY A 81 1.02 2.92 -8.26
N ALA A 82 0.26 2.14 -9.02
CA ALA A 82 -0.65 1.11 -8.53
C ALA A 82 0.03 -0.11 -7.90
N ASP A 83 1.24 -0.44 -8.35
CA ASP A 83 1.99 -1.64 -7.95
C ASP A 83 2.86 -1.38 -6.71
N GLY A 84 3.17 -0.10 -6.45
CA GLY A 84 4.05 0.36 -5.37
C GLY A 84 5.53 0.05 -5.64
N ASP A 85 6.45 0.92 -5.19
CA ASP A 85 7.88 0.61 -5.22
C ASP A 85 8.22 -0.23 -3.98
N ALA A 86 8.75 -1.45 -4.15
CA ALA A 86 9.18 -2.29 -3.04
C ALA A 86 10.26 -1.61 -2.18
N ARG A 87 10.96 -0.61 -2.72
CA ARG A 87 11.96 0.20 -2.00
C ARG A 87 11.35 1.38 -1.24
N ALA A 88 10.04 1.57 -1.29
CA ALA A 88 9.36 2.69 -0.65
C ALA A 88 9.71 2.85 0.84
N PRO A 89 9.77 1.77 1.66
CA PRO A 89 10.23 1.90 3.04
C PRO A 89 11.66 2.44 3.16
N GLU A 90 12.57 1.98 2.32
CA GLU A 90 13.96 2.45 2.34
C GLU A 90 14.06 3.93 1.99
N LEU A 91 13.35 4.34 0.93
CA LEU A 91 13.32 5.74 0.50
C LEU A 91 12.75 6.65 1.59
N LEU A 92 11.68 6.22 2.28
CA LEU A 92 11.11 6.96 3.40
C LEU A 92 12.08 7.09 4.58
N VAL A 93 12.74 5.98 4.96
CA VAL A 93 13.75 5.98 6.04
C VAL A 93 14.87 6.96 5.72
N ARG A 94 15.38 6.93 4.48
CA ARG A 94 16.40 7.88 4.02
C ARG A 94 15.90 9.32 3.99
N ALA A 95 14.65 9.55 3.59
CA ALA A 95 14.03 10.88 3.59
C ALA A 95 13.87 11.46 5.01
N TYR A 96 13.68 10.60 6.02
CA TYR A 96 13.72 10.99 7.43
C TYR A 96 15.14 11.23 7.99
N GLY A 97 16.19 10.98 7.20
CA GLY A 97 17.58 11.06 7.66
C GLY A 97 17.97 9.94 8.61
N LEU A 98 17.29 8.79 8.52
CA LEU A 98 17.54 7.61 9.34
C LEU A 98 18.32 6.56 8.54
N GLU A 99 18.96 5.63 9.24
CA GLU A 99 19.69 4.52 8.62
C GLU A 99 18.72 3.36 8.31
N PRO A 100 18.70 2.85 7.07
CA PRO A 100 17.99 1.61 6.74
C PRO A 100 18.54 0.40 7.49
N LEU A 101 17.73 -0.65 7.61
CA LEU A 101 18.22 -1.95 8.04
C LEU A 101 19.07 -2.58 6.93
N GLU A 102 19.68 -3.73 7.26
CA GLU A 102 20.33 -4.56 6.26
C GLU A 102 19.37 -4.99 5.14
N GLU A 103 19.91 -5.24 3.95
CA GLU A 103 19.15 -5.51 2.73
C GLU A 103 18.05 -6.58 2.89
N PRO A 104 18.28 -7.74 3.55
CA PRO A 104 17.22 -8.76 3.68
C PRO A 104 16.01 -8.28 4.48
N ALA A 105 16.25 -7.51 5.56
CA ALA A 105 15.19 -6.96 6.38
C ALA A 105 14.43 -5.86 5.64
N MET A 106 15.14 -5.01 4.90
CA MET A 106 14.52 -3.96 4.08
C MET A 106 13.69 -4.54 2.94
N ASP A 107 14.17 -5.59 2.26
CA ASP A 107 13.41 -6.30 1.23
C ASP A 107 12.12 -6.90 1.79
N LEU A 108 12.19 -7.58 2.94
CA LEU A 108 11.01 -8.16 3.57
C LEU A 108 9.97 -7.08 3.91
N ILE A 109 10.38 -6.01 4.59
CA ILE A 109 9.47 -4.89 4.93
C ILE A 109 8.86 -4.31 3.66
N GLY A 110 9.68 -4.09 2.63
CA GLY A 110 9.25 -3.64 1.29
C GLY A 110 8.17 -4.51 0.67
N ARG A 111 8.35 -5.82 0.71
CA ARG A 111 7.36 -6.80 0.22
C ARG A 111 6.08 -6.83 1.06
N MET A 112 6.18 -6.70 2.37
CA MET A 112 5.02 -6.71 3.29
C MET A 112 4.11 -5.49 3.07
N VAL A 113 4.68 -4.32 2.79
CA VAL A 113 3.91 -3.07 2.62
C VAL A 113 3.53 -2.74 1.16
N ARG A 114 3.61 -3.72 0.25
CA ARG A 114 3.15 -3.53 -1.14
C ARG A 114 1.68 -3.16 -1.20
N LEU A 115 1.30 -2.37 -2.20
CA LEU A 115 -0.09 -1.93 -2.36
C LEU A 115 -0.99 -3.07 -2.82
N ASP A 116 -0.56 -3.80 -3.85
CA ASP A 116 -1.29 -4.95 -4.36
C ASP A 116 -1.22 -6.10 -3.33
N PRO A 117 -2.34 -6.46 -2.69
CA PRO A 117 -2.38 -7.52 -1.69
C PRO A 117 -1.99 -8.89 -2.27
N ALA A 118 -2.16 -9.12 -3.59
CA ALA A 118 -1.80 -10.37 -4.25
C ALA A 118 -0.27 -10.55 -4.40
N THR A 119 0.50 -9.46 -4.30
CA THR A 119 1.97 -9.49 -4.42
C THR A 119 2.69 -9.48 -3.07
N ARG A 120 1.93 -9.41 -1.97
CA ARG A 120 2.48 -9.49 -0.60
C ARG A 120 2.84 -10.94 -0.28
N PRO A 121 3.90 -11.16 0.53
CA PRO A 121 4.22 -12.47 1.05
C PRO A 121 3.11 -12.93 1.99
N SER A 122 2.90 -14.25 2.06
CA SER A 122 2.14 -14.88 3.11
C SER A 122 2.86 -14.75 4.46
N THR A 123 2.12 -14.95 5.56
CA THR A 123 2.72 -14.99 6.91
C THR A 123 3.83 -16.05 7.01
N ARG A 124 3.66 -17.18 6.32
CA ARG A 124 4.67 -18.25 6.30
C ARG A 124 5.95 -17.78 5.62
N GLU A 125 5.86 -17.19 4.44
CA GLU A 125 7.02 -16.65 3.72
C GLU A 125 7.71 -15.52 4.51
N CYS A 126 6.96 -14.74 5.28
CA CYS A 126 7.56 -13.74 6.19
C CYS A 126 8.41 -14.41 7.29
N LEU A 127 7.90 -15.49 7.88
CA LEU A 127 8.60 -16.23 8.95
C LEU A 127 9.79 -17.06 8.44
N GLU A 128 9.78 -17.43 7.17
CA GLU A 128 10.86 -18.14 6.49
C GLU A 128 11.92 -17.20 5.91
N SER A 129 11.71 -15.87 5.99
CA SER A 129 12.68 -14.88 5.56
C SER A 129 13.94 -14.94 6.43
N PRO A 130 15.15 -14.85 5.83
CA PRO A 130 16.42 -14.89 6.56
C PRO A 130 16.63 -13.67 7.48
#